data_AF-A0A2G9UB01-F1
#
_entry.id   AF-A0A2G9UB01-F1
#
_cell.length_a   1.000
_cell.length_b   1.000
_cell.length_c   1.000
_cell.angle_alpha   90.00
_cell.angle_beta   90.00
_cell.angle_gamma   90.00
#
_symmetry.space_group_name_H-M   'P 1'
#
loop_
_entity.id
_entity.type
_entity.pdbx_description
1 polymer ?
#
loop_
_entity_poly.entity_id
_entity_poly.type
_entity_poly.pdbx_seq_one_letter_code
_entity_poly.pdbx_strand_id
1 'polypeptide(L)'
;MISTIEAPAAGTCLLKNFSAMNLQRAEDRPEEVVEFAVAFAGVITDVSFVSIDPSGRSDLLKIIDQALSAGSITAMHSLQPESHRISINRHHLQIWSASTQVVEIRVPLHIIASVGYILDDGLHIICINIGPDPRNRQIRDLVILTAATKAVSEEVCRVLSGRFQSKYREAVVSLTEATTSLKNSVQNACKKPLVSPVTKSSHSSENSIAQLNTTDGGGLTNRLVI
;
A
#
# COMPACT_ATOMS: atom_id res chain seq x y z
N MET A 1 -56.61 30.13 -37.15
CA MET A 1 -57.14 29.83 -35.81
C MET A 1 -55.97 29.76 -34.86
N ILE A 2 -55.96 30.67 -33.90
CA ILE A 2 -54.92 30.85 -32.87
C ILE A 2 -55.49 30.19 -31.60
N SER A 3 -54.71 29.36 -30.91
CA SER A 3 -54.81 29.21 -29.45
C SER A 3 -53.44 28.82 -28.89
N THR A 4 -52.82 29.85 -28.33
CA THR A 4 -51.76 29.91 -27.32
C THR A 4 -52.13 29.12 -26.07
N ILE A 5 -51.15 28.47 -25.42
CA ILE A 5 -51.12 28.34 -23.95
C ILE A 5 -49.68 28.60 -23.48
N GLU A 6 -49.57 29.50 -22.50
CA GLU A 6 -48.37 30.07 -21.87
C GLU A 6 -47.72 29.17 -20.79
N ALA A 7 -46.53 29.60 -20.39
CA ALA A 7 -45.54 29.01 -19.47
C ALA A 7 -45.95 28.92 -17.98
N PRO A 8 -45.04 28.49 -17.07
CA PRO A 8 -44.21 29.51 -16.42
C PRO A 8 -42.73 29.13 -16.18
N ALA A 9 -41.92 30.19 -16.09
CA ALA A 9 -40.54 30.20 -15.66
C ALA A 9 -40.40 30.16 -14.13
N ALA A 10 -39.28 29.60 -13.62
CA ALA A 10 -38.51 30.12 -12.48
C ALA A 10 -37.41 29.13 -12.07
N GLY A 11 -36.17 29.61 -11.89
CA GLY A 11 -35.15 28.84 -11.16
C GLY A 11 -33.67 29.11 -11.47
N THR A 12 -33.28 30.34 -11.83
CA THR A 12 -31.86 30.74 -11.79
C THR A 12 -31.44 31.08 -10.36
N CYS A 13 -30.50 30.30 -9.79
CA CYS A 13 -29.60 30.70 -8.70
C CYS A 13 -28.22 30.09 -9.00
N LEU A 14 -27.26 30.81 -9.60
CA LEU A 14 -26.26 31.65 -8.92
C LEU A 14 -25.61 31.00 -7.69
N LEU A 15 -24.51 30.30 -7.92
CA LEU A 15 -23.27 30.47 -7.15
C LEU A 15 -22.10 30.40 -8.14
N LYS A 16 -21.76 31.59 -8.64
CA LYS A 16 -20.46 31.89 -9.25
C LYS A 16 -19.43 32.01 -8.13
N ASN A 17 -18.19 31.66 -8.48
CA ASN A 17 -16.93 32.08 -7.87
C ASN A 17 -16.55 31.36 -6.56
N PHE A 18 -15.82 30.25 -6.71
CA PHE A 18 -14.62 30.09 -5.91
C PHE A 18 -13.40 30.23 -6.82
N SER A 19 -12.61 31.23 -6.44
CA SER A 19 -11.35 31.65 -7.04
C SER A 19 -10.47 30.47 -7.39
N ALA A 20 -9.91 30.51 -8.59
CA ALA A 20 -8.67 29.83 -8.91
C ALA A 20 -7.64 30.16 -7.82
N MET A 21 -7.36 29.20 -6.94
CA MET A 21 -6.09 29.14 -6.25
C MET A 21 -5.27 28.08 -6.97
N ASN A 22 -4.36 28.59 -7.78
CA ASN A 22 -3.21 27.87 -8.31
C ASN A 22 -2.52 27.11 -7.17
N LEU A 23 -2.67 25.78 -7.15
CA LEU A 23 -1.70 24.89 -6.53
C LEU A 23 -0.86 24.24 -7.63
N GLN A 24 -0.18 25.09 -8.40
CA GLN A 24 0.90 24.67 -9.28
C GLN A 24 2.18 24.67 -8.46
N ARG A 25 2.47 23.51 -7.85
CA ARG A 25 3.83 23.00 -7.61
C ARG A 25 3.75 21.57 -7.09
N ALA A 26 3.67 20.62 -8.01
CA ALA A 26 4.19 19.29 -7.81
C ALA A 26 4.95 18.94 -9.10
N GLU A 27 6.22 18.58 -8.93
CA GLU A 27 7.25 18.50 -9.97
C GLU A 27 6.79 17.90 -11.32
N ASP A 28 7.16 18.58 -12.39
CA ASP A 28 7.17 18.11 -13.78
C ASP A 28 8.31 17.08 -14.00
N ARG A 29 8.42 16.09 -13.09
CA ARG A 29 9.20 14.88 -13.36
C ARG A 29 8.27 13.89 -14.05
N PRO A 30 8.69 13.25 -15.15
CA PRO A 30 7.92 12.16 -15.74
C PRO A 30 7.65 11.12 -14.66
N GLU A 31 6.38 10.77 -14.47
CA GLU A 31 6.00 9.75 -13.50
C GLU A 31 6.62 8.42 -13.93
N GLU A 32 7.50 7.87 -13.09
CA GLU A 32 8.12 6.58 -13.36
C GLU A 32 7.06 5.48 -13.20
N VAL A 33 6.45 5.12 -14.33
CA VAL A 33 5.51 4.01 -14.44
C VAL A 33 6.29 2.76 -14.82
N VAL A 34 6.10 1.69 -14.06
CA VAL A 34 6.67 0.37 -14.37
C VAL A 34 5.52 -0.58 -14.65
N GLU A 35 5.63 -1.34 -15.74
CA GLU A 35 4.57 -2.27 -16.17
C GLU A 35 5.08 -3.70 -16.31
N PHE A 36 4.21 -4.65 -15.96
CA PHE A 36 4.48 -6.08 -16.11
C PHE A 36 3.31 -6.78 -16.79
N ALA A 37 3.63 -7.79 -17.60
CA ALA A 37 2.65 -8.71 -18.16
C ALA A 37 2.33 -9.81 -17.13
N VAL A 38 1.05 -10.00 -16.84
CA VAL A 38 0.55 -10.93 -15.83
C VAL A 38 -0.77 -11.54 -16.30
N ALA A 39 -1.28 -12.53 -15.58
CA ALA A 39 -2.68 -12.90 -15.64
C ALA A 39 -3.35 -12.61 -14.29
N PHE A 40 -4.59 -12.16 -14.34
CA PHE A 40 -5.36 -11.79 -13.16
C PHE A 40 -6.42 -12.85 -12.89
N ALA A 41 -6.37 -13.44 -11.70
CA ALA A 41 -7.31 -14.49 -11.30
C ALA A 41 -8.56 -13.90 -10.65
N GLY A 42 -8.41 -12.83 -9.87
CA GLY A 42 -9.52 -12.18 -9.17
C GLY A 42 -9.11 -11.53 -7.85
N VAL A 43 -10.12 -11.05 -7.13
CA VAL A 43 -10.00 -10.52 -5.77
C VAL A 43 -10.73 -11.43 -4.81
N ILE A 44 -10.06 -11.86 -3.75
CA ILE A 44 -10.68 -12.54 -2.61
C ILE A 44 -10.96 -11.46 -1.58
N THR A 45 -12.24 -11.16 -1.33
CA THR A 45 -12.65 -10.12 -0.39
C THR A 45 -12.87 -10.68 1.01
N ASP A 46 -12.83 -9.79 2.01
CA ASP A 46 -13.21 -10.09 3.40
C ASP A 46 -12.42 -11.22 4.08
N VAL A 47 -11.14 -11.37 3.74
CA VAL A 47 -10.25 -12.40 4.29
C VAL A 47 -9.87 -12.04 5.73
N SER A 48 -10.13 -12.95 6.69
CA SER A 48 -9.75 -12.78 8.09
C SER A 48 -8.29 -13.16 8.34
N PHE A 49 -7.47 -12.19 8.78
CA PHE A 49 -6.04 -12.37 9.07
C PHE A 49 -5.75 -12.65 10.56
N VAL A 50 -6.75 -12.99 11.37
CA VAL A 50 -6.62 -13.12 12.84
C VAL A 50 -5.73 -14.28 13.27
N SER A 51 -5.59 -15.33 12.44
CA SER A 51 -4.89 -16.57 12.81
C SER A 51 -4.02 -17.14 11.68
N ILE A 52 -3.53 -16.30 10.77
CA ILE A 52 -2.64 -16.77 9.70
C ILE A 52 -1.25 -17.02 10.27
N ASP A 53 -0.70 -18.19 9.99
CA ASP A 53 0.60 -18.63 10.48
C ASP A 53 1.72 -17.64 10.11
N PRO A 54 2.81 -17.53 10.91
CA PRO A 54 3.92 -16.61 10.63
C PRO A 54 4.60 -16.84 9.27
N SER A 55 4.52 -18.06 8.72
CA SER A 55 5.03 -18.37 7.37
C SER A 55 4.07 -17.93 6.25
N GLY A 56 2.79 -17.74 6.55
CA GLY A 56 1.72 -17.24 5.68
C GLY A 56 1.33 -18.13 4.49
N ARG A 57 2.25 -18.94 3.95
CA ARG A 57 2.06 -19.66 2.68
C ARG A 57 0.90 -20.64 2.72
N SER A 58 0.90 -21.57 3.68
CA SER A 58 -0.09 -22.66 3.72
C SER A 58 -1.51 -22.13 3.89
N ASP A 59 -1.69 -21.09 4.70
CA ASP A 59 -3.01 -20.48 4.89
C ASP A 59 -3.43 -19.64 3.69
N LEU A 60 -2.50 -18.92 3.04
CA LEU A 60 -2.78 -18.24 1.78
C LEU A 60 -3.23 -19.23 0.70
N LEU A 61 -2.57 -20.39 0.56
CA LEU A 61 -2.99 -21.41 -0.39
C LEU A 61 -4.38 -21.97 -0.04
N LYS A 62 -4.68 -22.26 1.23
CA LYS A 62 -6.04 -22.66 1.64
C LYS A 62 -7.10 -21.62 1.29
N ILE A 63 -6.80 -20.33 1.48
CA ILE A 63 -7.72 -19.22 1.15
C ILE A 63 -7.95 -19.17 -0.37
N ILE A 64 -6.88 -19.34 -1.17
CA ILE A 64 -6.96 -19.41 -2.63
C ILE A 64 -7.80 -20.62 -3.07
N ASP A 65 -7.57 -21.80 -2.50
CA ASP A 65 -8.31 -23.03 -2.83
C ASP A 65 -9.81 -22.90 -2.50
N GLN A 66 -10.14 -22.27 -1.38
CA GLN A 66 -11.52 -21.96 -1.01
C GLN A 66 -12.17 -21.00 -2.00
N ALA A 67 -11.46 -19.94 -2.41
CA ALA A 67 -11.94 -18.97 -3.39
C ALA A 67 -12.16 -19.61 -4.77
N LEU A 68 -11.24 -20.50 -5.19
CA LEU A 68 -11.39 -21.30 -6.41
C LEU A 68 -12.62 -22.20 -6.36
N SER A 69 -12.80 -22.91 -5.24
CA SER A 69 -13.95 -23.81 -5.04
C SER A 69 -15.28 -23.05 -4.99
N ALA A 70 -15.27 -21.82 -4.49
CA ALA A 70 -16.43 -20.92 -4.45
C ALA A 70 -16.68 -20.18 -5.79
N GLY A 71 -15.74 -20.23 -6.72
CA GLY A 71 -15.81 -19.51 -8.00
C GLY A 71 -15.66 -17.99 -7.87
N SER A 72 -15.11 -17.49 -6.77
CA SER A 72 -14.87 -16.04 -6.59
C SER A 72 -13.64 -15.54 -7.34
N ILE A 73 -12.72 -16.45 -7.70
CA ILE A 73 -11.59 -16.20 -8.59
C ILE A 73 -11.54 -17.25 -9.69
N THR A 74 -10.92 -16.88 -10.80
CA THR A 74 -10.72 -17.75 -11.97
C THR A 74 -9.61 -18.75 -11.71
N ALA A 75 -9.79 -19.99 -12.16
CA ALA A 75 -8.78 -21.04 -12.08
C ALA A 75 -7.48 -20.62 -12.79
N MET A 76 -6.39 -20.52 -12.05
CA MET A 76 -5.12 -19.98 -12.54
C MET A 76 -4.54 -20.75 -13.72
N HIS A 77 -4.69 -22.08 -13.77
CA HIS A 77 -4.26 -22.90 -14.91
C HIS A 77 -5.04 -22.64 -16.21
N SER A 78 -6.24 -22.05 -16.12
CA SER A 78 -7.06 -21.71 -17.29
C SER A 78 -6.76 -20.32 -17.84
N LEU A 79 -6.04 -19.49 -17.07
CA LEU A 79 -5.71 -18.13 -17.48
C LEU A 79 -4.67 -18.16 -18.60
N GLN A 80 -4.90 -17.33 -19.62
CA GLN A 80 -3.89 -17.08 -20.62
C GLN A 80 -2.75 -16.26 -19.99
N PRO A 81 -1.48 -16.70 -20.12
CA PRO A 81 -0.33 -15.90 -19.73
C PRO A 81 -0.42 -14.51 -20.38
N GLU A 82 -0.05 -13.47 -19.63
CA GLU A 82 0.02 -12.10 -20.16
C GLU A 82 -1.34 -11.52 -20.62
N SER A 83 -2.46 -12.13 -20.23
CA SER A 83 -3.82 -11.64 -20.52
C SER A 83 -4.11 -10.26 -19.92
N HIS A 84 -3.34 -9.83 -18.93
CA HIS A 84 -3.48 -8.58 -18.22
C HIS A 84 -2.14 -7.85 -18.11
N ARG A 85 -2.21 -6.55 -17.83
CA ARG A 85 -1.05 -5.75 -17.45
C ARG A 85 -1.26 -5.17 -16.07
N ILE A 86 -0.18 -5.12 -15.29
CA ILE A 86 -0.12 -4.35 -14.05
C ILE A 86 0.79 -3.16 -14.26
N SER A 87 0.28 -1.96 -14.01
CA SER A 87 1.04 -0.70 -13.95
C SER A 87 1.20 -0.30 -12.50
N ILE A 88 2.41 0.12 -12.14
CA ILE A 88 2.73 0.60 -10.81
C ILE A 88 3.41 1.94 -10.94
N ASN A 89 2.82 2.96 -10.33
CA ASN A 89 3.42 4.28 -10.19
C ASN A 89 3.60 4.66 -8.71
N ARG A 90 3.81 5.94 -8.39
CA ARG A 90 4.08 6.36 -7.00
C ARG A 90 2.82 6.41 -6.11
N HIS A 91 1.63 6.35 -6.72
CA HIS A 91 0.37 6.61 -6.04
C HIS A 91 -0.52 5.37 -5.96
N HIS A 92 -0.57 4.58 -7.03
CA HIS A 92 -1.42 3.41 -7.13
C HIS A 92 -0.79 2.34 -8.03
N LEU A 93 -1.30 1.13 -7.90
CA LEU A 93 -1.23 0.14 -8.96
C LEU A 93 -2.56 0.06 -9.70
N GLN A 94 -2.51 -0.36 -10.95
CA GLN A 94 -3.67 -0.57 -11.79
C GLN A 94 -3.51 -1.87 -12.57
N ILE A 95 -4.59 -2.65 -12.66
CA ILE A 95 -4.64 -3.88 -13.45
C ILE A 95 -5.72 -3.71 -14.51
N TRP A 96 -5.38 -4.01 -15.76
CA TRP A 96 -6.33 -3.98 -16.86
C TRP A 96 -6.12 -5.15 -17.81
N SER A 97 -7.22 -5.55 -18.44
CA SER A 97 -7.22 -6.58 -19.49
C SER A 97 -6.49 -6.07 -20.73
N ALA A 98 -5.53 -6.87 -21.23
CA ALA A 98 -4.78 -6.52 -22.42
C ALA A 98 -5.63 -6.59 -23.70
N SER A 99 -6.67 -7.44 -23.72
CA SER A 99 -7.56 -7.60 -24.88
C SER A 99 -8.62 -6.50 -24.95
N THR A 100 -9.22 -6.14 -23.81
CA THR A 100 -10.33 -5.16 -23.77
C THR A 100 -9.89 -3.74 -23.43
N GLN A 101 -8.67 -3.57 -22.89
CA GLN A 101 -8.15 -2.30 -22.36
C GLN A 101 -8.99 -1.72 -21.19
N VAL A 102 -9.83 -2.55 -20.57
CA VAL A 102 -10.67 -2.15 -19.43
C VAL A 102 -9.90 -2.33 -18.13
N VAL A 103 -9.92 -1.30 -17.29
CA VAL A 103 -9.36 -1.34 -15.92
C VAL A 103 -10.29 -2.13 -15.01
N GLU A 104 -9.74 -3.17 -14.40
CA GLU A 104 -10.49 -4.05 -13.50
C GLU A 104 -10.24 -3.69 -12.04
N ILE A 105 -9.01 -3.26 -11.73
CA ILE A 105 -8.60 -2.89 -10.38
C ILE A 105 -7.75 -1.64 -10.40
N ARG A 106 -7.97 -0.79 -9.40
CA ARG A 106 -7.06 0.31 -9.04
C ARG A 106 -6.88 0.35 -7.53
N VAL A 107 -5.66 0.13 -7.04
CA VAL A 107 -5.35 0.09 -5.61
C VAL A 107 -4.35 1.19 -5.26
N PRO A 108 -4.71 2.13 -4.37
CA PRO A 108 -3.74 3.07 -3.82
C PRO A 108 -2.61 2.34 -3.09
N LEU A 109 -1.36 2.73 -3.31
CA LEU A 109 -0.23 2.02 -2.69
C LEU A 109 -0.21 2.15 -1.16
N HIS A 110 -0.80 3.20 -0.61
CA HIS A 110 -0.83 3.45 0.85
C HIS A 110 -1.75 2.49 1.63
N ILE A 111 -2.61 1.74 0.95
CA ILE A 111 -3.45 0.70 1.57
C ILE A 111 -2.93 -0.71 1.32
N ILE A 112 -1.86 -0.87 0.52
CA ILE A 112 -1.21 -2.18 0.37
C ILE A 112 -0.43 -2.46 1.64
N ALA A 113 -0.76 -3.56 2.28
CA ALA A 113 -0.14 -3.95 3.53
C ALA A 113 1.03 -4.90 3.33
N SER A 114 0.97 -5.78 2.32
CA SER A 114 2.09 -6.64 1.95
C SER A 114 1.92 -7.17 0.53
N VAL A 115 3.01 -7.70 -0.03
CA VAL A 115 3.00 -8.46 -1.27
C VAL A 115 3.80 -9.74 -1.07
N GLY A 116 3.31 -10.85 -1.62
CA GLY A 116 3.91 -12.16 -1.50
C GLY A 116 4.02 -12.86 -2.85
N TYR A 117 5.06 -13.68 -2.98
CA TYR A 117 5.26 -14.58 -4.11
C TYR A 117 5.23 -16.03 -3.62
N ILE A 118 4.45 -16.86 -4.30
CA ILE A 118 4.31 -18.30 -4.04
C ILE A 118 4.52 -19.04 -5.36
N LEU A 119 5.42 -20.03 -5.38
CA LEU A 119 5.50 -21.03 -6.44
C LEU A 119 4.72 -22.25 -6.02
N ASP A 120 3.66 -22.60 -6.74
CA ASP A 120 2.77 -23.72 -6.45
C ASP A 120 2.36 -24.42 -7.74
N ASP A 121 2.56 -25.73 -7.84
CA ASP A 121 2.27 -26.53 -9.05
C ASP A 121 2.76 -25.92 -10.39
N GLY A 122 3.93 -25.28 -10.34
CA GLY A 122 4.54 -24.60 -11.50
C GLY A 122 3.95 -23.23 -11.83
N LEU A 123 2.94 -22.77 -11.09
CA LEU A 123 2.39 -21.43 -11.20
C LEU A 123 3.18 -20.45 -10.32
N HIS A 124 3.55 -19.31 -10.91
CA HIS A 124 4.15 -18.20 -10.17
C HIS A 124 3.06 -17.25 -9.69
N ILE A 125 2.54 -17.49 -8.50
CA ILE A 125 1.42 -16.77 -7.89
C ILE A 125 1.95 -15.56 -7.14
N ILE A 126 1.33 -14.40 -7.38
CA ILE A 126 1.59 -13.15 -6.67
C ILE A 126 0.33 -12.79 -5.91
N CYS A 127 0.46 -12.61 -4.59
CA CYS A 127 -0.63 -12.21 -3.70
C CYS A 127 -0.36 -10.79 -3.22
N ILE A 128 -1.29 -9.86 -3.48
CA ILE A 128 -1.20 -8.49 -2.97
C ILE A 128 -2.25 -8.35 -1.87
N ASN A 129 -1.79 -8.17 -0.63
CA ASN A 129 -2.63 -7.97 0.53
C ASN A 129 -3.00 -6.50 0.66
N ILE A 130 -4.29 -6.22 0.50
CA ILE A 130 -4.86 -4.89 0.62
C ILE A 130 -5.41 -4.75 2.03
N GLY A 131 -4.70 -3.98 2.84
CA GLY A 131 -5.12 -3.62 4.17
C GLY A 131 -6.39 -2.78 4.13
N PRO A 132 -7.33 -3.03 5.03
CA PRO A 132 -8.64 -2.42 5.01
C PRO A 132 -8.57 -1.01 5.54
N ASP A 133 -9.62 -0.28 5.16
CA ASP A 133 -10.35 0.69 5.94
C ASP A 133 -9.91 0.80 7.42
N PRO A 134 -9.59 2.02 7.92
CA PRO A 134 -9.13 2.26 9.29
C PRO A 134 -10.06 1.72 10.39
N ARG A 135 -11.28 1.28 10.06
CA ARG A 135 -12.28 0.75 10.98
C ARG A 135 -12.08 -0.71 11.40
N ASN A 136 -11.39 -1.56 10.64
CA ASN A 136 -11.18 -2.97 11.04
C ASN A 136 -9.88 -3.57 10.46
N ARG A 137 -8.77 -3.54 11.19
CA ARG A 137 -7.44 -3.98 10.71
C ARG A 137 -7.29 -5.47 10.37
N GLN A 138 -8.28 -6.29 10.73
CA GLN A 138 -8.20 -7.75 10.69
C GLN A 138 -8.83 -8.39 9.44
N ILE A 139 -9.63 -7.65 8.69
CA ILE A 139 -10.29 -8.13 7.47
C ILE A 139 -9.59 -7.51 6.27
N ARG A 140 -9.16 -8.26 5.26
CA ARG A 140 -8.38 -7.71 4.15
C ARG A 140 -8.82 -8.30 2.83
N ASP A 141 -8.49 -7.62 1.75
CA ASP A 141 -8.69 -8.16 0.41
C ASP A 141 -7.36 -8.70 -0.14
N LEU A 142 -7.44 -9.75 -0.96
CA LEU A 142 -6.28 -10.32 -1.65
C LEU A 142 -6.49 -10.25 -3.16
N VAL A 143 -5.59 -9.54 -3.85
CA VAL A 143 -5.51 -9.59 -5.31
C VAL A 143 -4.59 -10.73 -5.70
N ILE A 144 -5.09 -11.63 -6.55
CA ILE A 144 -4.37 -12.81 -7.00
C ILE A 144 -3.98 -12.65 -8.47
N LEU A 145 -2.67 -12.70 -8.72
CA LEU A 145 -2.08 -12.65 -10.04
C LEU A 145 -1.21 -13.88 -10.28
N THR A 146 -0.96 -14.19 -11.54
CA THR A 146 0.09 -15.12 -11.94
C THR A 146 1.02 -14.49 -12.96
N ALA A 147 2.31 -14.78 -12.91
CA ALA A 147 3.27 -14.37 -13.94
C ALA A 147 3.82 -15.57 -14.71
N ALA A 148 4.35 -15.32 -15.90
CA ALA A 148 4.94 -16.36 -16.73
C ALA A 148 6.24 -16.93 -16.14
N THR A 149 6.97 -16.16 -15.33
CA THR A 149 8.26 -16.56 -14.78
C THR A 149 8.47 -16.09 -13.34
N LYS A 150 9.36 -16.79 -12.64
CA LYS A 150 9.88 -16.38 -11.33
C LYS A 150 10.43 -14.95 -11.35
N ALA A 151 11.23 -14.63 -12.36
CA ALA A 151 11.88 -13.32 -12.45
C ALA A 151 10.87 -12.17 -12.49
N VAL A 152 9.79 -12.31 -13.27
CA VAL A 152 8.71 -11.31 -13.31
C VAL A 152 8.02 -11.20 -11.95
N SER A 153 7.77 -12.32 -11.28
CA SER A 153 7.11 -12.31 -9.96
C SER A 153 7.93 -11.64 -8.87
N GLU A 154 9.23 -11.97 -8.81
CA GLU A 154 10.16 -11.36 -7.86
C GLU A 154 10.30 -9.86 -8.12
N GLU A 155 10.34 -9.45 -9.38
CA GLU A 155 10.45 -8.04 -9.76
C GLU A 155 9.18 -7.25 -9.42
N VAL A 156 7.99 -7.80 -9.66
CA VAL A 156 6.73 -7.20 -9.22
C VAL A 156 6.72 -7.01 -7.70
N CYS A 157 7.09 -8.05 -6.94
CA CYS A 157 7.17 -7.98 -5.48
C CYS A 157 8.18 -6.94 -5.01
N ARG A 158 9.35 -6.86 -5.66
CA ARG A 158 10.41 -5.90 -5.37
C ARG A 158 9.94 -4.46 -5.59
N VAL A 159 9.33 -4.18 -6.74
CA VAL A 159 8.83 -2.84 -7.10
C VAL A 159 7.70 -2.41 -6.16
N LEU A 160 6.72 -3.27 -5.88
CA LEU A 160 5.63 -2.95 -4.96
C LEU A 160 6.16 -2.69 -3.55
N SER A 161 6.97 -3.62 -3.01
CA SER A 161 7.56 -3.50 -1.67
C SER A 161 8.34 -2.21 -1.50
N GLY A 162 9.18 -1.84 -2.49
CA GLY A 162 9.94 -0.60 -2.45
C GLY A 162 9.06 0.65 -2.39
N ARG A 163 7.90 0.64 -3.04
CA ARG A 163 7.03 1.84 -3.13
C ARG A 163 6.09 2.00 -1.95
N PHE A 164 5.44 0.94 -1.46
CA PHE A 164 4.56 1.09 -0.28
C PHE A 164 5.35 1.25 1.02
N GLN A 165 6.54 0.64 1.17
CA GLN A 165 7.40 0.86 2.35
C GLN A 165 7.96 2.28 2.40
N SER A 166 8.26 2.92 1.25
CA SER A 166 8.69 4.33 1.21
C SER A 166 7.64 5.25 1.83
N LYS A 167 6.35 4.97 1.63
CA LYS A 167 5.25 5.76 2.21
C LYS A 167 5.18 5.67 3.73
N TYR A 168 5.43 4.49 4.30
CA TYR A 168 5.54 4.33 5.76
C TYR A 168 6.75 5.09 6.31
N ARG A 169 7.90 5.03 5.64
CA ARG A 169 9.09 5.78 6.04
C ARG A 169 8.87 7.30 5.95
N GLU A 170 8.28 7.78 4.86
CA GLU A 170 7.92 9.20 4.68
C GLU A 170 6.97 9.69 5.78
N ALA A 171 5.96 8.90 6.13
CA ALA A 171 5.01 9.23 7.19
C ALA A 171 5.66 9.24 8.59
N VAL A 172 6.55 8.28 8.89
CA VAL A 172 7.28 8.21 10.16
C VAL A 172 8.28 9.35 10.28
N VAL A 173 8.99 9.69 9.21
CA VAL A 173 9.92 10.83 9.18
C VAL A 173 9.15 12.14 9.39
N SER A 174 8.03 12.33 8.69
CA SER A 174 7.16 13.51 8.88
C SER A 174 6.65 13.65 10.32
N LEU A 175 6.25 12.55 10.97
CA LEU A 175 5.81 12.56 12.36
C LEU A 175 6.98 12.83 13.34
N THR A 176 8.17 12.32 13.05
CA THR A 176 9.37 12.52 13.87
C THR A 176 9.87 13.97 13.76
N GLU A 177 9.82 14.57 12.58
CA GLU A 177 10.16 15.97 12.36
C GLU A 177 9.14 16.91 13.02
N ALA A 178 7.84 16.61 12.91
CA ALA A 178 6.79 17.36 13.58
C ALA A 178 6.94 17.34 15.11
N THR A 179 7.25 16.17 15.69
CA THR A 179 7.46 16.04 17.14
C THR A 179 8.75 16.68 17.64
N THR A 180 9.81 16.68 16.82
CA THR A 180 11.07 17.36 17.13
C THR A 180 10.91 18.89 17.09
N SER A 181 10.14 19.41 16.12
CA SER A 181 9.81 20.84 16.02
C SER A 181 8.97 21.32 17.23
N LEU A 182 8.01 20.52 17.69
CA LEU A 182 7.22 20.80 18.90
C LEU A 182 8.08 20.82 20.17
N LYS A 183 9.02 19.87 20.33
CA LYS A 183 9.94 19.85 21.48
C LYS A 183 10.86 21.08 21.52
N ASN A 184 11.31 21.55 20.36
CA ASN A 184 12.14 22.76 20.25
C ASN A 184 11.35 24.06 20.51
N SER A 185 10.05 24.08 20.21
CA SER A 185 9.18 25.23 20.50
C SER A 185 8.85 25.34 22.00
N VAL A 186 8.61 24.21 22.68
CA VAL A 186 8.34 24.18 24.13
C VAL A 186 9.59 24.58 24.95
N GLN A 187 10.80 24.25 24.50
CA GLN A 187 12.03 24.67 25.18
C GLN A 187 12.39 26.15 25.01
N ASN A 188 11.83 26.83 24.00
CA ASN A 188 12.10 28.27 23.77
C ASN A 188 11.07 29.20 24.42
N ALA A 189 9.95 28.70 24.93
CA ALA A 189 8.92 29.52 25.59
C ALA A 189 9.15 29.71 27.12
N CYS A 190 10.08 28.98 27.74
CA CYS A 190 10.34 29.05 29.18
C CYS A 190 11.79 29.47 29.49
N LYS A 191 12.17 30.69 29.10
CA LYS A 191 13.34 31.38 29.67
C LYS A 191 12.87 32.68 30.34
N LYS A 192 12.56 32.59 31.64
CA LYS A 192 12.71 33.73 32.58
C LYS A 192 13.75 33.34 33.63
N PRO A 193 14.71 34.22 33.97
CA PRO A 193 15.79 33.89 34.89
C PRO A 193 15.36 34.15 36.34
N LEU A 194 15.56 33.20 37.24
CA LEU A 194 15.62 33.49 38.68
C LEU A 194 16.43 32.44 39.46
N VAL A 195 17.67 32.84 39.80
CA VAL A 195 18.42 32.66 41.06
C VAL A 195 18.45 31.28 41.75
N SER A 196 19.68 30.75 41.88
CA SER A 196 20.14 29.61 42.69
C SER A 196 20.06 29.84 44.22
N PRO A 197 20.11 28.83 45.12
CA PRO A 197 21.39 28.18 45.46
C PRO A 197 21.37 26.66 45.88
N VAL A 198 22.50 25.98 45.62
CA VAL A 198 23.28 25.01 46.46
C VAL A 198 22.50 23.87 47.18
N THR A 199 22.78 22.56 47.06
CA THR A 199 23.95 21.81 47.60
C THR A 199 23.96 20.31 47.20
N LYS A 200 25.16 19.81 46.85
CA LYS A 200 25.81 18.47 47.01
C LYS A 200 25.11 17.09 46.83
N SER A 201 25.90 16.24 46.14
CA SER A 201 26.26 14.82 46.37
C SER A 201 25.63 13.81 45.39
N SER A 202 26.43 13.27 44.46
CA SER A 202 27.22 12.02 44.57
C SER A 202 26.38 10.76 44.34
N HIS A 203 26.50 10.13 43.17
CA HIS A 203 27.04 8.77 43.04
C HIS A 203 27.13 8.36 41.56
N SER A 204 28.15 7.53 41.35
CA SER A 204 28.78 7.04 40.14
C SER A 204 28.06 5.87 39.48
N SER A 205 28.65 5.42 38.36
CA SER A 205 28.58 4.08 37.74
C SER A 205 27.52 3.91 36.65
N GLU A 206 27.76 3.22 35.54
CA GLU A 206 28.94 2.86 34.72
C GLU A 206 28.35 2.17 33.47
N ASN A 207 29.10 2.21 32.36
CA ASN A 207 28.75 1.62 31.06
C ASN A 207 28.71 0.08 31.06
N SER A 208 27.88 -0.52 30.21
CA SER A 208 28.28 -1.55 29.20
C SER A 208 27.06 -2.07 28.43
N ILE A 209 27.00 -1.90 27.09
CA ILE A 209 27.48 -2.79 26.02
C ILE A 209 26.69 -4.12 25.90
N ALA A 210 26.02 -4.30 24.74
CA ALA A 210 26.11 -5.53 23.96
C ALA A 210 25.59 -5.29 22.53
N GLN A 211 26.55 -5.12 21.60
CA GLN A 211 26.38 -5.51 20.20
C GLN A 211 26.26 -7.03 20.13
N LEU A 212 25.45 -7.55 19.21
CA LEU A 212 25.64 -8.89 18.67
C LEU A 212 25.33 -8.88 17.16
N ASN A 213 26.39 -9.16 16.42
CA ASN A 213 26.46 -9.24 14.98
C ASN A 213 25.77 -10.51 14.44
N THR A 214 25.25 -10.33 13.23
CA THR A 214 25.21 -11.22 12.08
C THR A 214 25.92 -12.57 12.19
N THR A 215 25.20 -13.64 11.85
CA THR A 215 25.76 -14.81 11.17
C THR A 215 24.86 -15.25 10.01
N ASP A 216 25.56 -15.55 8.92
CA ASP A 216 25.11 -16.01 7.61
C ASP A 216 24.51 -17.42 7.65
N GLY A 217 23.63 -17.73 6.69
CA GLY A 217 23.09 -19.08 6.50
C GLY A 217 22.09 -19.15 5.36
N GLY A 218 22.55 -19.62 4.20
CA GLY A 218 21.76 -19.78 2.98
C GLY A 218 20.54 -20.67 3.17
N GLY A 219 19.39 -20.17 2.72
CA GLY A 219 18.12 -20.88 2.67
C GLY A 219 17.24 -20.26 1.59
N LEU A 220 16.56 -21.11 0.82
CA LEU A 220 15.61 -20.78 -0.24
C LEU A 220 14.80 -19.52 0.12
N THR A 221 15.02 -18.44 -0.63
CA THR A 221 14.40 -17.14 -0.33
C THR A 221 12.93 -17.14 -0.74
N ASN A 222 12.09 -17.85 0.02
CA ASN A 222 10.64 -17.67 0.02
C ASN A 222 10.35 -16.44 0.88
N ARG A 223 10.60 -15.26 0.29
CA ARG A 223 10.55 -14.01 1.03
C ARG A 223 9.13 -13.45 0.96
N LEU A 224 8.30 -13.79 1.94
CA LEU A 224 7.13 -12.99 2.27
C LEU A 224 7.66 -11.67 2.85
N VAL A 225 7.51 -10.58 2.08
CA VAL A 225 7.89 -9.25 2.55
C VAL A 225 6.67 -8.67 3.25
N ILE A 226 6.65 -8.78 4.58
CA ILE A 226 5.72 -8.07 5.47
C ILE A 226 6.23 -6.65 5.65
#